data_AF-A0AAN9GP20-F1
#
_entry.id   AF-A0AAN9GP20-F1
#
_cell.length_a   1.000
_cell.length_b   1.000
_cell.length_c   1.000
_cell.angle_alpha   90.00
_cell.angle_beta   90.00
_cell.angle_gamma   90.00
#
_symmetry.space_group_name_H-M   'P 1'
#
loop_
_entity.id
_entity.type
_entity.pdbx_description
1 polymer ?
#
loop_
_entity_poly.entity_id
_entity_poly.type
_entity_poly.pdbx_seq_one_letter_code
_entity_poly.pdbx_strand_id
1 'polypeptide(L)'
;MIAERYPEDAWIHAYTDGSATNAVANGGAGVLVRSPEGHTSTAGIPTGKYCSNYAAEVQAIMQAASMILDSESECPQVVFLSDALSSLEALAGNKLPRLMEKLQELAKTRRVVLQWVPAHCGIPGNETADELAKLGAREEQPDNPVSFAEKKTLVKAAMRPQSTRDAYHLLERWQQVVIMRLRTGHCRLNAHMFRKLKLTPSPTCPCGLEDQTPEHVLMTCPQLKPIRDKVWPASVPLRTKLYGSRQDLEATTSFVSQTNLMV
;
A
#
# COMPACT_ATOMS: atom_id res chain seq x y z
N MET A 1 0.35 21.82 4.34
CA MET A 1 -0.84 20.95 4.23
C MET A 1 -1.48 21.11 2.85
N ILE A 2 -2.29 20.14 2.35
CA ILE A 2 -2.90 20.21 1.00
C ILE A 2 -3.65 21.54 0.80
N ALA A 3 -4.47 21.95 1.77
CA ALA A 3 -5.24 23.19 1.74
C ALA A 3 -4.37 24.47 1.71
N GLU A 4 -3.14 24.45 2.24
CA GLU A 4 -2.24 25.60 2.15
C GLU A 4 -1.67 25.79 0.74
N ARG A 5 -1.44 24.67 0.04
CA ARG A 5 -0.85 24.68 -1.31
C ARG A 5 -1.92 24.80 -2.40
N TYR A 6 -3.10 24.24 -2.14
CA TYR A 6 -4.26 24.22 -3.02
C TYR A 6 -5.50 24.58 -2.19
N PRO A 7 -5.78 25.87 -1.97
CA PRO A 7 -6.92 26.33 -1.18
C PRO A 7 -8.27 25.87 -1.77
N GLU A 8 -9.20 25.43 -0.91
CA GLU A 8 -10.52 24.91 -1.31
C GLU A 8 -11.42 25.96 -1.96
N ASP A 9 -11.20 27.25 -1.67
CA ASP A 9 -11.91 28.38 -2.26
C ASP A 9 -11.33 28.84 -3.62
N ALA A 10 -10.23 28.23 -4.08
CA ALA A 10 -9.56 28.63 -5.32
C ALA A 10 -9.27 27.47 -6.29
N TRP A 11 -9.31 26.21 -5.82
CA TRP A 11 -8.97 25.03 -6.61
C TRP A 11 -10.11 24.02 -6.64
N ILE A 12 -10.34 23.43 -7.80
CA ILE A 12 -11.05 22.15 -7.87
C ILE A 12 -10.14 21.05 -7.31
N HIS A 13 -10.62 20.32 -6.31
CA HIS A 13 -9.94 19.12 -5.79
C HIS A 13 -10.58 17.86 -6.38
N ALA A 14 -9.81 17.11 -7.16
CA ALA A 14 -10.20 15.81 -7.67
C ALA A 14 -9.41 14.70 -6.95
N TYR A 15 -10.05 14.03 -6.00
CA TYR A 15 -9.50 12.85 -5.34
C TYR A 15 -9.83 11.60 -6.16
N THR A 16 -8.84 10.72 -6.33
CA THR A 16 -8.98 9.52 -7.15
C THR A 16 -8.28 8.33 -6.53
N ASP A 17 -8.92 7.17 -6.58
CA ASP A 17 -8.36 5.89 -6.11
C ASP A 17 -8.81 4.73 -7.01
N GLY A 18 -8.04 3.64 -7.01
CA GLY A 18 -8.25 2.45 -7.83
C GLY A 18 -8.17 1.16 -7.03
N SER A 19 -9.24 0.37 -7.06
CA SER A 19 -9.32 -0.92 -6.39
C SER A 19 -9.39 -2.06 -7.40
N ALA A 20 -8.77 -3.20 -7.10
CA ALA A 20 -9.05 -4.46 -7.76
C ALA A 20 -9.01 -5.62 -6.76
N THR A 21 -9.95 -6.53 -6.91
CA THR A 21 -10.02 -7.78 -6.13
C THR A 21 -8.77 -8.62 -6.38
N ASN A 22 -8.07 -8.97 -5.29
CA ASN A 22 -6.80 -9.68 -5.33
C ASN A 22 -5.76 -9.04 -6.28
N ALA A 23 -5.85 -7.73 -6.49
CA ALA A 23 -5.03 -6.92 -7.39
C ALA A 23 -5.11 -7.22 -8.90
N VAL A 24 -6.02 -8.11 -9.35
CA VAL A 24 -6.07 -8.56 -10.76
C VAL A 24 -7.47 -8.80 -11.33
N ALA A 25 -8.53 -8.69 -10.53
CA ALA A 25 -9.90 -8.95 -10.98
C ALA A 25 -10.88 -7.93 -10.44
N ASN A 26 -12.01 -7.74 -11.11
CA ASN A 26 -13.11 -6.85 -10.70
C ASN A 26 -12.60 -5.49 -10.23
N GLY A 27 -12.22 -4.65 -11.19
CA GLY A 27 -11.66 -3.34 -10.88
C GLY A 27 -12.75 -2.31 -10.59
N GLY A 28 -12.40 -1.32 -9.79
CA GLY A 28 -13.24 -0.16 -9.50
C GLY A 28 -12.42 1.10 -9.44
N ALA A 29 -12.90 2.15 -10.12
CA ALA A 29 -12.36 3.50 -10.06
C ALA A 29 -13.23 4.37 -9.15
N GLY A 30 -12.63 5.00 -8.17
CA GLY A 30 -13.30 5.91 -7.25
C GLY A 30 -12.88 7.36 -7.51
N VAL A 31 -13.84 8.25 -7.59
CA VAL A 31 -13.62 9.67 -7.89
C VAL A 31 -14.48 10.54 -6.99
N LEU A 32 -13.86 11.56 -6.39
CA LEU A 32 -14.52 12.65 -5.70
C LEU A 32 -13.97 13.98 -6.25
N VAL A 33 -14.83 14.77 -6.88
CA VAL A 33 -14.53 16.13 -7.35
C VAL A 33 -15.25 17.13 -6.46
N ARG A 34 -14.53 18.09 -5.91
CA ARG A 34 -15.08 19.23 -5.16
C ARG A 34 -14.66 20.52 -5.83
N SER A 35 -15.63 21.39 -6.10
CA SER A 35 -15.39 22.70 -6.67
C SER A 35 -15.39 23.79 -5.58
N PRO A 36 -14.72 24.92 -5.81
CA PRO A 36 -14.74 26.05 -4.87
C PRO A 36 -16.12 26.62 -4.60
N GLU A 37 -17.04 26.46 -5.55
CA GLU A 37 -18.42 26.91 -5.44
C GLU A 37 -19.27 26.01 -4.51
N GLY A 38 -18.67 24.98 -3.92
CA GLY A 38 -19.31 24.05 -3.00
C GLY A 38 -19.97 22.84 -3.66
N HIS A 39 -19.88 22.72 -5.00
CA HIS A 39 -20.41 21.55 -5.70
C HIS A 39 -19.51 20.34 -5.47
N THR A 40 -20.14 19.20 -5.19
CA THR A 40 -19.45 17.92 -5.03
C THR A 40 -20.02 16.91 -6.00
N SER A 41 -19.15 16.20 -6.72
CA SER A 41 -19.51 15.11 -7.63
C SER A 41 -18.69 13.87 -7.29
N THR A 42 -19.35 12.73 -7.22
CA THR A 42 -18.73 11.45 -6.88
C THR A 42 -19.07 10.38 -7.89
N ALA A 43 -18.14 9.46 -8.13
CA ALA A 43 -18.39 8.28 -8.95
C ALA A 43 -17.61 7.07 -8.42
N GLY A 44 -18.28 5.91 -8.36
CA GLY A 44 -17.65 4.60 -8.25
C GLY A 44 -17.97 3.84 -9.53
N ILE A 45 -16.96 3.43 -10.29
CA ILE A 45 -17.15 2.91 -11.66
C ILE A 45 -16.51 1.54 -11.79
N PRO A 46 -17.23 0.53 -12.31
CA PRO A 46 -16.64 -0.77 -12.61
C PRO A 46 -15.69 -0.65 -13.81
N THR A 47 -14.44 -1.05 -13.63
CA THR A 47 -13.40 -0.92 -14.67
C THR A 47 -13.14 -2.23 -15.41
N GLY A 48 -13.85 -3.30 -15.05
CA GLY A 48 -13.91 -4.55 -15.77
C GLY A 48 -13.44 -5.74 -14.96
N LYS A 49 -13.84 -6.92 -15.43
CA LYS A 49 -13.58 -8.20 -14.76
C LYS A 49 -12.10 -8.51 -14.59
N TYR A 50 -11.27 -8.02 -15.52
CA TYR A 50 -9.83 -8.27 -15.58
C TYR A 50 -9.06 -6.96 -15.50
N CYS A 51 -8.99 -6.40 -14.30
CA CYS A 51 -8.38 -5.11 -14.07
C CYS A 51 -7.33 -5.23 -12.95
N SER A 52 -6.20 -4.55 -13.12
CA SER A 52 -5.21 -4.38 -12.05
C SER A 52 -5.48 -3.10 -11.28
N ASN A 53 -5.02 -2.99 -10.02
CA ASN A 53 -5.10 -1.71 -9.28
C ASN A 53 -4.54 -0.56 -10.13
N TYR A 54 -3.36 -0.74 -10.72
CA TYR A 54 -2.75 0.26 -11.61
C TYR A 54 -3.67 0.71 -12.75
N ALA A 55 -4.37 -0.23 -13.40
CA ALA A 55 -5.31 0.11 -14.46
C ALA A 55 -6.53 0.87 -13.91
N ALA A 56 -7.06 0.45 -12.76
CA ALA A 56 -8.17 1.12 -12.09
C ALA A 56 -7.81 2.56 -11.66
N GLU A 57 -6.60 2.78 -11.15
CA GLU A 57 -6.07 4.11 -10.79
C GLU A 57 -6.03 5.05 -12.00
N VAL A 58 -5.50 4.56 -13.13
CA VAL A 58 -5.47 5.33 -14.38
C VAL A 58 -6.88 5.68 -14.85
N GLN A 59 -7.83 4.74 -14.72
CA GLN A 59 -9.24 5.00 -15.03
C GLN A 59 -9.86 6.03 -14.10
N ALA A 60 -9.52 6.04 -12.81
CA ALA A 60 -10.03 7.02 -11.85
C ALA A 60 -9.60 8.45 -12.22
N ILE A 61 -8.33 8.66 -12.55
CA ILE A 61 -7.84 9.97 -13.03
C ILE A 61 -8.52 10.36 -14.34
N MET A 62 -8.67 9.42 -15.28
CA MET A 62 -9.30 9.69 -16.56
C MET A 62 -10.79 10.04 -16.41
N GLN A 63 -11.49 9.38 -15.49
CA GLN A 63 -12.88 9.70 -15.18
C GLN A 63 -12.99 11.08 -14.52
N ALA A 64 -12.17 11.36 -13.51
CA ALA A 64 -12.15 12.66 -12.86
C ALA A 64 -11.93 13.79 -13.87
N ALA A 65 -11.01 13.59 -14.82
CA ALA A 65 -10.78 14.54 -15.89
C ALA A 65 -12.04 14.76 -16.77
N SER A 66 -12.77 13.68 -17.07
CA SER A 66 -14.04 13.74 -17.80
C SER A 66 -15.10 14.52 -17.03
N MET A 67 -15.29 14.20 -15.75
CA MET A 67 -16.25 14.88 -14.89
C MET A 67 -15.98 16.39 -14.78
N ILE A 68 -14.71 16.79 -14.78
CA ILE A 68 -14.32 18.21 -14.73
C ILE A 68 -14.54 18.88 -16.09
N LEU A 69 -14.23 18.20 -17.20
CA LEU A 69 -14.51 18.72 -18.56
C LEU A 69 -16.00 18.95 -18.79
N ASP A 70 -16.84 18.05 -18.27
CA ASP A 70 -18.30 18.10 -18.39
C ASP A 70 -18.95 19.04 -17.35
N SER A 71 -18.15 19.59 -16.42
CA SER A 71 -18.66 20.49 -15.38
C SER A 71 -18.79 21.94 -15.87
N GLU A 72 -19.78 22.65 -15.33
CA GLU A 72 -19.99 24.08 -15.58
C GLU A 72 -19.08 24.99 -14.72
N SER A 73 -18.18 24.43 -13.91
CA SER A 73 -17.30 25.23 -13.04
C SER A 73 -16.30 26.03 -13.86
N GLU A 74 -16.31 27.35 -13.69
CA GLU A 74 -15.35 28.27 -14.33
C GLU A 74 -14.00 28.33 -13.60
N CYS A 75 -13.83 27.54 -12.52
CA CYS A 75 -12.60 27.56 -11.74
C CYS A 75 -11.37 27.26 -12.65
N PRO A 76 -10.38 28.17 -12.70
CA PRO A 76 -9.27 28.05 -13.63
C PRO A 76 -8.18 27.09 -13.15
N GLN A 77 -8.32 26.47 -11.98
CA GLN A 77 -7.26 25.66 -11.36
C GLN A 77 -7.81 24.35 -10.82
N VAL A 78 -7.15 23.25 -11.15
CA VAL A 78 -7.53 21.91 -10.70
C VAL A 78 -6.31 21.15 -10.23
N VAL A 79 -6.47 20.46 -9.10
CA VAL A 79 -5.48 19.53 -8.57
C VAL A 79 -6.09 18.14 -8.48
N PHE A 80 -5.43 17.18 -9.13
CA PHE A 80 -5.68 15.76 -8.98
C PHE A 80 -4.84 15.23 -7.81
N LEU A 81 -5.51 14.65 -6.83
CA LEU A 81 -4.94 14.09 -5.61
C LEU A 81 -5.11 12.57 -5.66
N SER A 82 -4.00 11.86 -5.85
CA SER A 82 -3.98 10.40 -5.98
C SER A 82 -2.82 9.82 -5.20
N ASP A 83 -3.00 8.67 -4.57
CA ASP A 83 -1.92 7.92 -3.92
C ASP A 83 -1.19 6.94 -4.86
N ALA A 84 -1.65 6.84 -6.11
CA ALA A 84 -1.09 5.99 -7.15
C ALA A 84 0.19 6.58 -7.77
N LEU A 85 1.28 6.61 -6.98
CA LEU A 85 2.59 7.12 -7.42
C LEU A 85 3.02 6.48 -8.76
N SER A 86 2.79 5.17 -8.93
CA SER A 86 3.13 4.46 -10.17
C SER A 86 2.38 4.97 -11.41
N SER A 87 1.13 5.41 -11.25
CA SER A 87 0.32 6.00 -12.34
C SER A 87 0.84 7.39 -12.69
N LEU A 88 1.19 8.19 -11.68
CA LEU A 88 1.75 9.53 -11.87
C LEU A 88 3.14 9.49 -12.54
N GLU A 89 4.00 8.55 -12.13
CA GLU A 89 5.31 8.33 -12.75
C GLU A 89 5.19 7.84 -14.20
N ALA A 90 4.24 6.94 -14.47
CA ALA A 90 3.98 6.45 -15.82
C ALA A 90 3.48 7.57 -16.74
N LEU A 91 2.62 8.45 -16.23
CA LEU A 91 2.15 9.63 -16.96
C LEU A 91 3.29 10.61 -17.24
N ALA A 92 4.12 10.92 -16.23
CA ALA A 92 5.30 11.77 -16.41
C ALA A 92 6.31 11.19 -17.43
N GLY A 93 6.39 9.86 -17.52
CA GLY A 93 7.17 9.15 -18.53
C GLY A 93 6.49 8.96 -19.88
N ASN A 94 5.37 9.64 -20.16
CA ASN A 94 4.58 9.55 -21.41
C ASN A 94 4.12 8.12 -21.77
N LYS A 95 3.91 7.25 -20.78
CA LYS A 95 3.46 5.86 -20.99
C LYS A 95 1.93 5.73 -21.08
N LEU A 96 1.20 6.83 -20.83
CA LEU A 96 -0.26 6.88 -20.77
C LEU A 96 -0.81 7.95 -21.74
N PRO A 97 -0.68 7.76 -23.07
CA PRO A 97 -1.00 8.79 -24.06
C PRO A 97 -2.46 9.25 -24.01
N ARG A 98 -3.42 8.33 -23.83
CA ARG A 98 -4.85 8.68 -23.73
C ARG A 98 -5.17 9.55 -22.52
N LEU A 99 -4.56 9.24 -21.37
CA LEU A 99 -4.71 10.06 -20.16
C LEU A 99 -4.05 11.43 -20.37
N MET A 100 -2.87 11.46 -20.97
CA MET A 100 -2.16 12.69 -21.29
C MET A 100 -2.98 13.60 -22.21
N GLU A 101 -3.57 13.06 -23.29
CA GLU A 101 -4.45 13.81 -24.20
C GLU A 101 -5.61 14.46 -23.46
N LYS A 102 -6.26 13.73 -22.54
CA LYS A 102 -7.40 14.25 -21.78
C LYS A 102 -7.01 15.32 -20.75
N LEU A 103 -5.86 15.15 -20.09
CA LEU A 103 -5.32 16.17 -19.19
C LEU A 103 -4.82 17.40 -19.97
N GLN A 104 -4.29 17.24 -21.18
CA GLN A 104 -3.95 18.33 -22.07
C GLN A 104 -5.19 19.10 -22.53
N GLU A 105 -6.30 18.42 -22.76
CA GLU A 105 -7.58 19.07 -23.05
C GLU A 105 -8.04 19.96 -21.90
N LEU A 106 -8.00 19.47 -20.66
CA LEU A 106 -8.23 20.30 -19.47
C LEU A 106 -7.23 21.46 -19.37
N ALA A 107 -5.97 21.22 -19.71
CA ALA A 107 -4.91 22.21 -19.63
C ALA A 107 -5.07 23.37 -20.61
N LYS A 108 -5.96 23.26 -21.63
CA LYS A 108 -6.26 24.37 -22.56
C LYS A 108 -6.96 25.53 -21.87
N THR A 109 -7.79 25.24 -20.85
CA THR A 109 -8.62 26.24 -20.17
C THR A 109 -8.28 26.38 -18.69
N ARG A 110 -7.60 25.40 -18.09
CA ARG A 110 -7.31 25.35 -16.66
C ARG A 110 -5.85 25.02 -16.39
N ARG A 111 -5.34 25.52 -15.27
CA ARG A 111 -4.08 25.05 -14.69
C ARG A 111 -4.32 23.69 -14.06
N VAL A 112 -3.72 22.65 -14.64
CA VAL A 112 -3.81 21.27 -14.14
C VAL A 112 -2.57 20.93 -13.31
N VAL A 113 -2.78 20.42 -12.10
CA VAL A 113 -1.73 19.90 -11.22
C VAL A 113 -2.05 18.46 -10.85
N LEU A 114 -1.02 17.61 -10.85
CA LEU A 114 -1.08 16.25 -10.32
C LEU A 114 -0.25 16.22 -9.05
N GLN A 115 -0.86 15.85 -7.94
CA GLN A 115 -0.24 15.82 -6.62
C GLN A 115 -0.41 14.44 -6.01
N TRP A 116 0.72 13.78 -5.73
CA TRP A 116 0.71 12.56 -4.95
C TRP A 116 0.31 12.84 -3.49
N VAL A 117 -0.53 11.99 -2.92
CA VAL A 117 -0.91 11.99 -1.50
C VAL A 117 -0.68 10.61 -0.89
N PRO A 118 -0.41 10.49 0.42
CA PRO A 118 -0.23 9.18 1.03
C PRO A 118 -1.56 8.46 1.28
N ALA A 119 -1.61 7.17 0.95
CA ALA A 119 -2.74 6.28 1.23
C ALA A 119 -2.96 6.07 2.73
N HIS A 120 -4.22 5.88 3.15
CA HIS A 120 -4.63 5.47 4.50
C HIS A 120 -4.06 6.33 5.64
N CYS A 121 -3.88 7.62 5.39
CA CYS A 121 -3.42 8.60 6.37
C CYS A 121 -4.56 9.47 6.92
N GLY A 122 -5.82 9.12 6.66
CA GLY A 122 -6.98 9.86 7.17
C GLY A 122 -7.24 11.16 6.40
N ILE A 123 -6.83 11.25 5.13
CA ILE A 123 -7.17 12.38 4.26
C ILE A 123 -8.61 12.16 3.78
N PRO A 124 -9.61 12.95 4.23
CA PRO A 124 -11.01 12.59 4.04
C PRO A 124 -11.41 12.38 2.58
N GLY A 125 -10.91 13.22 1.66
CA GLY A 125 -11.20 13.06 0.24
C GLY A 125 -10.59 11.81 -0.38
N ASN A 126 -9.40 11.38 0.07
CA ASN A 126 -8.76 10.16 -0.41
C ASN A 126 -9.48 8.91 0.13
N GLU A 127 -9.86 8.91 1.41
CA GLU A 127 -10.63 7.79 1.97
C GLU A 127 -12.00 7.65 1.29
N THR A 128 -12.67 8.76 0.95
CA THR A 128 -13.91 8.72 0.15
C THR A 128 -13.69 8.13 -1.25
N ALA A 129 -12.59 8.50 -1.91
CA ALA A 129 -12.26 7.93 -3.23
C ALA A 129 -11.99 6.41 -3.13
N ASP A 130 -11.27 5.96 -2.10
CA ASP A 130 -11.02 4.52 -1.85
C ASP A 130 -12.31 3.73 -1.58
N GLU A 131 -13.25 4.30 -0.82
CA GLU A 131 -14.57 3.71 -0.61
C GLU A 131 -15.34 3.59 -1.94
N LEU A 132 -15.36 4.65 -2.76
CA LEU A 132 -16.01 4.64 -4.07
C LEU A 132 -15.37 3.63 -5.03
N ALA A 133 -14.04 3.49 -5.02
CA ALA A 133 -13.32 2.51 -5.81
C ALA A 133 -13.71 1.08 -5.40
N LYS A 134 -13.82 0.81 -4.10
CA LYS A 134 -14.30 -0.48 -3.57
C LYS A 134 -15.75 -0.75 -3.94
N LEU A 135 -16.61 0.27 -4.00
CA LEU A 135 -17.99 0.12 -4.46
C LEU A 135 -18.03 -0.23 -5.95
N GLY A 136 -17.31 0.49 -6.81
CA GLY A 136 -17.22 0.18 -8.24
C GLY A 136 -16.70 -1.24 -8.53
N ALA A 137 -15.77 -1.73 -7.72
CA ALA A 137 -15.25 -3.10 -7.81
C ALA A 137 -16.28 -4.19 -7.42
N ARG A 138 -17.35 -3.82 -6.71
CA ARG A 138 -18.44 -4.73 -6.28
C ARG A 138 -19.64 -4.70 -7.24
N GLU A 139 -19.71 -3.72 -8.13
CA GLU A 139 -20.75 -3.65 -9.15
C GLU A 139 -20.57 -4.73 -10.24
N GLU A 140 -21.61 -4.86 -11.08
CA GLU A 140 -21.56 -5.73 -12.24
C GLU A 140 -20.45 -5.28 -13.20
N GLN A 141 -19.49 -6.17 -13.43
CA GLN A 141 -18.29 -5.82 -14.17
C GLN A 141 -18.52 -5.95 -15.67
N PRO A 142 -18.18 -4.94 -16.48
CA PRO A 142 -18.26 -5.05 -17.93
C PRO A 142 -17.25 -6.10 -18.44
N ASP A 143 -17.68 -6.87 -19.44
CA ASP A 143 -16.82 -7.84 -20.14
C ASP A 143 -15.99 -7.13 -21.21
N ASN A 144 -14.99 -6.38 -20.74
CA ASN A 144 -14.11 -5.60 -21.60
C ASN A 144 -13.02 -6.49 -22.26
N PRO A 145 -12.61 -6.18 -23.50
CA PRO A 145 -11.48 -6.86 -24.13
C PRO A 145 -10.21 -6.75 -23.28
N VAL A 146 -9.70 -7.89 -22.84
CA VAL A 146 -8.51 -7.94 -21.96
C VAL A 146 -7.25 -7.67 -22.77
N SER A 147 -6.46 -6.69 -22.34
CA SER A 147 -5.16 -6.39 -22.94
C SER A 147 -4.16 -7.54 -22.73
N PHE A 148 -3.12 -7.59 -23.58
CA PHE A 148 -2.06 -8.59 -23.40
C PHE A 148 -1.35 -8.45 -22.04
N ALA A 149 -1.17 -7.23 -21.54
CA ALA A 149 -0.56 -6.96 -20.24
C ALA A 149 -1.38 -7.54 -19.08
N GLU A 150 -2.71 -7.39 -19.14
CA GLU A 150 -3.65 -7.98 -18.17
C GLU A 150 -3.63 -9.50 -18.26
N LYS A 151 -3.70 -10.09 -19.47
CA LYS A 151 -3.57 -11.55 -19.67
C LYS A 151 -2.27 -12.10 -19.06
N LYS A 152 -1.14 -11.44 -19.31
CA LYS A 152 0.16 -11.82 -18.74
C LYS A 152 0.15 -11.77 -17.21
N THR A 153 -0.49 -10.75 -16.64
CA THR A 153 -0.61 -10.58 -15.18
C THR A 153 -1.48 -11.66 -14.57
N LEU A 154 -2.62 -11.99 -15.20
CA LEU A 154 -3.51 -13.08 -14.78
C LEU A 154 -2.83 -14.44 -14.82
N VAL A 155 -2.13 -14.76 -15.92
CA VAL A 155 -1.37 -16.02 -16.02
C VAL A 155 -0.31 -16.09 -14.94
N LYS A 156 0.45 -15.01 -14.71
CA LYS A 156 1.42 -14.97 -13.60
C LYS A 156 0.76 -15.16 -12.24
N ALA A 157 -0.41 -14.56 -12.01
CA ALA A 157 -1.14 -14.70 -10.75
C ALA A 157 -1.66 -16.13 -10.55
N ALA A 158 -2.18 -16.76 -11.61
CA ALA A 158 -2.66 -18.15 -11.58
C ALA A 158 -1.52 -19.17 -11.42
N MET A 159 -0.34 -18.87 -11.97
CA MET A 159 0.87 -19.70 -11.82
C MET A 159 1.59 -19.48 -10.50
N ARG A 160 1.24 -18.46 -9.70
CA ARG A 160 1.80 -18.33 -8.36
C ARG A 160 1.30 -19.51 -7.54
N PRO A 161 2.20 -20.30 -6.92
CA PRO A 161 1.76 -21.32 -5.98
C PRO A 161 0.87 -20.63 -4.95
N GLN A 162 -0.30 -21.22 -4.65
CA GLN A 162 -1.13 -20.74 -3.56
C GLN A 162 -0.24 -20.69 -2.32
N SER A 163 0.15 -19.49 -1.91
CA SER A 163 0.70 -19.28 -0.59
C SER A 163 -0.36 -19.82 0.35
N THR A 164 -0.08 -20.94 1.01
CA THR A 164 -0.84 -21.29 2.20
C THR A 164 -0.84 -20.02 3.04
N ARG A 165 -2.02 -19.48 3.34
CA ARG A 165 -2.14 -18.28 4.16
C ARG A 165 -1.59 -18.68 5.53
N ASP A 166 -0.33 -18.34 5.75
CA ASP A 166 0.36 -18.52 7.01
C ASP A 166 -0.42 -17.75 8.10
N ALA A 167 -0.40 -18.26 9.32
CA ALA A 167 -1.03 -17.64 10.49
C ALA A 167 -0.57 -16.20 10.72
N TYR A 168 0.56 -15.79 10.13
CA TYR A 168 1.00 -14.39 10.02
C TYR A 168 -0.13 -13.41 9.68
N HIS A 169 -1.01 -13.75 8.73
CA HIS A 169 -2.08 -12.85 8.29
C HIS A 169 -3.24 -12.71 9.30
N LEU A 170 -3.24 -13.51 10.36
CA LEU A 170 -4.22 -13.46 11.45
C LEU A 170 -3.79 -12.55 12.61
N LEU A 171 -2.58 -11.99 12.54
CA LEU A 171 -1.99 -11.13 13.57
C LEU A 171 -2.37 -9.66 13.39
N GLU A 172 -2.26 -8.88 14.46
CA GLU A 172 -2.33 -7.43 14.41
C GLU A 172 -1.18 -6.83 13.60
N ARG A 173 -1.36 -5.61 13.08
CA ARG A 173 -0.41 -4.99 12.16
C ARG A 173 1.00 -4.85 12.74
N TRP A 174 1.12 -4.48 14.02
CA TRP A 174 2.42 -4.33 14.67
C TRP A 174 3.11 -5.70 14.85
N GLN A 175 2.35 -6.75 15.15
CA GLN A 175 2.87 -8.11 15.28
C GLN A 175 3.37 -8.65 13.93
N GLN A 176 2.61 -8.39 12.86
CA GLN A 176 3.02 -8.68 11.49
C GLN A 176 4.37 -8.02 11.17
N VAL A 177 4.55 -6.74 11.51
CA VAL A 177 5.83 -6.05 11.29
C VAL A 177 6.97 -6.76 12.01
N VAL A 178 6.81 -7.09 13.30
CA VAL A 178 7.83 -7.80 14.09
C VAL A 178 8.19 -9.15 13.45
N ILE A 179 7.19 -9.99 13.16
CA ILE A 179 7.41 -11.32 12.57
C ILE A 179 8.09 -11.21 11.21
N MET A 180 7.67 -10.27 10.35
CA MET A 180 8.26 -10.11 9.03
C MET A 180 9.73 -9.67 9.11
N ARG A 181 10.06 -8.75 10.02
CA ARG A 181 11.45 -8.31 10.25
C ARG A 181 12.33 -9.46 10.78
N LEU A 182 11.79 -10.29 11.68
CA LEU A 182 12.48 -11.49 12.16
C LEU A 182 12.71 -12.53 11.05
N ARG A 183 11.68 -12.85 10.26
CA ARG A 183 11.75 -13.83 9.16
C ARG A 183 12.74 -13.43 8.08
N THR A 184 12.77 -12.14 7.73
CA THR A 184 13.63 -11.63 6.66
C THR A 184 15.02 -11.23 7.16
N GLY A 185 15.21 -11.12 8.47
CA GLY A 185 16.41 -10.55 9.07
C GLY A 185 16.61 -9.06 8.81
N HIS A 186 15.66 -8.37 8.17
CA HIS A 186 15.69 -6.92 7.95
C HIS A 186 15.13 -6.21 9.19
N CYS A 187 15.93 -6.23 10.24
CA CYS A 187 15.57 -5.77 11.58
C CYS A 187 16.68 -4.90 12.17
N ARG A 188 16.43 -4.26 13.31
CA ARG A 188 17.43 -3.39 13.97
C ARG A 188 18.39 -4.13 14.92
N LEU A 189 18.59 -5.43 14.73
CA LEU A 189 19.62 -6.19 15.43
C LEU A 189 21.02 -5.90 14.84
N ASN A 190 22.07 -5.96 15.68
CA ASN A 190 23.43 -5.58 15.32
C ASN A 190 23.94 -6.25 14.04
N ALA A 191 23.58 -7.52 13.78
CA ALA A 191 24.01 -8.22 12.57
C ALA A 191 23.54 -7.50 11.29
N HIS A 192 22.27 -7.07 11.23
CA HIS A 192 21.74 -6.35 10.07
C HIS A 192 22.25 -4.91 10.02
N MET A 193 22.24 -4.23 11.18
CA MET A 193 22.71 -2.85 11.31
C MET A 193 24.17 -2.67 10.89
N PHE A 194 25.05 -3.63 11.22
CA PHE A 194 26.46 -3.63 10.83
C PHE A 194 26.65 -4.01 9.35
N ARG A 195 26.00 -5.08 8.89
CA ARG A 195 26.28 -5.64 7.56
C ARG A 195 25.66 -4.82 6.44
N LYS A 196 24.42 -4.34 6.61
CA LYS A 196 23.65 -3.67 5.57
C LYS A 196 23.60 -2.15 5.74
N LEU A 197 23.41 -1.65 6.95
CA LEU A 197 23.23 -0.22 7.19
C LEU A 197 24.51 0.52 7.57
N LYS A 198 25.55 -0.18 8.03
CA LYS A 198 26.83 0.40 8.50
C LYS A 198 26.65 1.42 9.64
N LEU A 199 25.62 1.21 10.48
CA LEU A 199 25.25 2.11 11.57
C LEU A 199 25.76 1.67 12.95
N THR A 200 26.19 0.42 13.09
CA THR A 200 26.82 -0.10 14.31
C THR A 200 28.27 -0.50 14.02
N PRO A 201 29.17 -0.45 15.02
CA PRO A 201 30.59 -0.77 14.83
C PRO A 201 30.86 -2.28 14.77
N SER A 202 29.93 -3.12 15.24
CA SER A 202 30.09 -4.57 15.29
C SER A 202 28.74 -5.29 15.10
N PRO A 203 28.73 -6.50 14.50
CA PRO A 203 27.54 -7.35 14.43
C PRO A 203 27.29 -8.14 15.72
N THR A 204 28.24 -8.17 16.64
CA THR A 204 28.22 -9.01 17.85
C THR A 204 27.05 -8.65 18.78
N CYS A 205 26.43 -9.67 19.35
CA CYS A 205 25.41 -9.54 20.38
C CYS A 205 26.00 -9.01 21.69
N PRO A 206 25.26 -8.21 22.48
CA PRO A 206 25.70 -7.80 23.82
C PRO A 206 26.02 -8.94 24.78
N CYS A 207 25.61 -10.17 24.48
CA CYS A 207 26.03 -11.36 25.23
C CYS A 207 27.48 -11.79 24.97
N GLY A 208 28.11 -11.28 23.91
CA GLY A 208 29.52 -11.52 23.56
C GLY A 208 29.81 -12.85 22.84
N LEU A 209 28.81 -13.72 22.64
CA LEU A 209 29.06 -15.08 22.11
C LEU A 209 28.95 -15.19 20.60
N GLU A 210 27.97 -14.54 19.99
CA GLU A 210 27.68 -14.65 18.55
C GLU A 210 27.18 -13.31 18.01
N ASP A 211 27.00 -13.24 16.70
CA ASP A 211 26.32 -12.11 16.05
C ASP A 211 24.86 -12.01 16.50
N GLN A 212 24.37 -10.78 16.68
CA GLN A 212 22.98 -10.54 17.08
C GLN A 212 22.04 -10.79 15.90
N THR A 213 21.69 -12.04 15.66
CA THR A 213 20.74 -12.47 14.63
C THR A 213 19.39 -12.85 15.26
N PRO A 214 18.28 -12.87 14.48
CA PRO A 214 17.01 -13.42 14.94
C PRO A 214 17.14 -14.84 15.53
N GLU A 215 17.91 -15.71 14.87
CA GLU A 215 18.18 -17.07 15.34
C GLU A 215 18.86 -17.06 16.71
N HIS A 216 19.94 -16.29 16.86
CA HIS A 216 20.66 -16.18 18.12
C HIS A 216 19.76 -15.69 19.26
N VAL A 217 19.05 -14.58 19.06
CA VAL A 217 18.22 -14.00 20.13
C VAL A 217 17.04 -14.90 20.51
N LEU A 218 16.44 -15.58 19.54
CA LEU A 218 15.29 -16.47 19.75
C LEU A 218 15.66 -17.86 20.26
N MET A 219 16.89 -18.34 20.05
CA MET A 219 17.27 -19.72 20.39
C MET A 219 18.36 -19.81 21.45
N THR A 220 19.48 -19.11 21.28
CA THR A 220 20.74 -19.43 21.99
C THR A 220 21.24 -18.33 22.93
N CYS A 221 20.80 -17.07 22.79
CA CYS A 221 21.33 -15.93 23.55
C CYS A 221 21.17 -16.11 25.07
N PRO A 222 22.24 -16.23 25.87
CA PRO A 222 22.14 -16.53 27.30
C PRO A 222 21.45 -15.41 28.10
N GLN A 223 21.68 -14.15 27.74
CA GLN A 223 21.05 -13.00 28.41
C GLN A 223 19.52 -12.98 28.27
N LEU A 224 19.00 -13.55 27.19
CA LEU A 224 17.56 -13.59 26.93
C LEU A 224 16.92 -14.91 27.38
N LYS A 225 17.70 -15.84 27.95
CA LYS A 225 17.19 -17.13 28.41
C LYS A 225 16.05 -17.01 29.43
N PRO A 226 16.10 -16.12 30.45
CA PRO A 226 15.00 -16.01 31.42
C PRO A 226 13.67 -15.64 30.78
N ILE A 227 13.69 -14.75 29.79
CA ILE A 227 12.49 -14.33 29.06
C ILE A 227 12.04 -15.45 28.12
N ARG A 228 12.97 -16.16 27.46
CA ARG A 228 12.63 -17.32 26.63
C ARG A 228 11.96 -18.42 27.43
N ASP A 229 12.47 -18.77 28.61
CA ASP A 229 11.89 -19.81 29.45
C ASP A 229 10.48 -19.43 29.94
N LYS A 230 10.23 -18.13 30.17
CA LYS A 230 8.91 -17.60 30.53
C LYS A 230 7.90 -17.68 29.38
N VAL A 231 8.33 -17.34 28.17
CA VAL A 231 7.46 -17.33 26.97
C VAL A 231 7.29 -18.73 26.37
N TRP A 232 8.35 -19.53 26.39
CA TRP A 232 8.41 -20.91 25.88
C TRP A 232 8.94 -21.85 26.97
N PRO A 233 8.07 -22.36 27.86
CA PRO A 233 8.47 -23.31 28.90
C PRO A 233 8.98 -24.65 28.34
N ALA A 234 8.52 -25.02 27.14
CA ALA A 234 8.99 -26.17 26.39
C ALA A 234 9.95 -25.75 25.27
N SER A 235 10.83 -26.65 24.84
CA SER A 235 11.72 -26.40 23.70
C SER A 235 10.91 -26.25 22.41
N VAL A 236 10.85 -25.02 21.88
CA VAL A 236 10.17 -24.70 20.62
C VAL A 236 11.21 -24.41 19.53
N PRO A 237 11.19 -25.13 18.39
CA PRO A 237 12.09 -24.88 17.26
C PRO A 237 11.91 -23.47 16.66
N LEU A 238 12.99 -22.92 16.09
CA LEU A 238 12.97 -21.61 15.42
C LEU A 238 11.86 -21.52 14.35
N ARG A 239 11.67 -22.60 13.58
CA ARG A 239 10.64 -22.66 12.54
C ARG A 239 9.24 -22.45 13.11
N THR A 240 8.92 -23.02 14.27
CA THR A 240 7.61 -22.84 14.92
C THR A 240 7.46 -21.42 15.48
N LYS A 241 8.51 -20.85 16.08
CA LYS A 241 8.50 -19.46 16.55
C LYS A 241 8.25 -18.46 15.41
N LEU A 242 8.76 -18.74 14.21
CA LEU A 242 8.66 -17.83 13.07
C LEU A 242 7.51 -18.15 12.12
N TYR A 243 7.08 -19.41 11.97
CA TYR A 243 6.11 -19.88 10.96
C TYR A 243 5.04 -20.83 11.53
N GLY A 244 4.87 -20.86 12.85
CA GLY A 244 3.90 -21.71 13.54
C GLY A 244 2.47 -21.18 13.46
N SER A 245 1.66 -21.65 14.41
CA SER A 245 0.28 -21.18 14.59
C SER A 245 0.23 -19.71 15.02
N ARG A 246 -0.97 -19.11 15.01
CA ARG A 246 -1.17 -17.75 15.51
C ARG A 246 -0.62 -17.57 16.93
N GLN A 247 -0.87 -18.55 17.81
CA GLN A 247 -0.38 -18.53 19.19
C GLN A 247 1.15 -18.55 19.27
N ASP A 248 1.82 -19.31 18.40
CA ASP A 248 3.28 -19.34 18.35
C ASP A 248 3.86 -17.98 17.94
N LEU A 249 3.24 -17.31 16.97
CA LEU A 249 3.67 -15.99 16.51
C LEU A 249 3.37 -14.89 17.54
N GLU A 250 2.22 -14.96 18.22
CA GLU A 250 1.87 -14.08 19.34
C GLU A 250 2.88 -14.25 20.49
N ALA A 251 3.31 -15.47 20.80
CA ALA A 251 4.38 -15.73 21.76
C ALA A 251 5.70 -15.08 21.33
N THR A 252 6.09 -15.19 20.06
CA THR A 252 7.29 -14.52 19.53
C THR A 252 7.23 -13.00 19.65
N THR A 253 6.07 -12.39 19.35
CA THR A 253 5.91 -10.94 19.48
C THR A 253 5.88 -10.48 20.93
N SER A 254 5.31 -11.29 21.84
CA SER A 254 5.38 -11.11 23.29
C SER A 254 6.79 -11.23 23.85
N PHE A 255 7.61 -12.15 23.33
CA PHE A 255 9.03 -12.23 23.65
C PHE A 255 9.74 -10.93 23.26
N VAL A 256 9.53 -10.45 22.03
CA VAL A 256 10.16 -9.21 21.55
C VAL A 256 9.75 -8.01 22.42
N SER A 257 8.46 -7.87 22.76
CA SER A 257 8.00 -6.74 23.57
C SER A 257 8.49 -6.77 25.03
N GLN A 258 8.78 -7.96 25.56
CA GLN A 258 9.39 -8.13 26.89
C GLN A 258 10.92 -7.92 26.88
N THR A 259 11.52 -7.69 25.71
CA THR A 259 12.94 -7.43 25.55
C THR A 259 13.19 -6.00 25.07
N ASN A 260 14.40 -5.49 25.32
CA ASN A 260 14.86 -4.23 24.70
C ASN A 260 15.35 -4.43 23.26
N LEU A 261 14.94 -5.50 22.58
CA LEU A 261 15.31 -5.74 21.20
C LEU A 261 14.53 -4.79 20.30
N MET A 262 15.25 -3.93 19.58
CA MET A 262 14.66 -3.20 18.47
C MET A 262 14.66 -4.12 17.26
N VAL A 263 13.48 -4.57 16.86
CA VAL A 263 13.30 -5.48 15.71
C VAL A 263 12.61 -4.76 14.58
#